data_AF-A0A3P8DXI2-F1
#
_entry.id   AF-A0A3P8DXI2-F1
#
_cell.length_a   1.000
_cell.length_b   1.000
_cell.length_c   1.000
_cell.angle_alpha   90.00
_cell.angle_beta   90.00
_cell.angle_gamma   90.00
#
_symmetry.space_group_name_H-M   'P 1'
#
loop_
_entity.id
_entity.type
_entity.pdbx_description
1 polymer ?
#
loop_
_entity_poly.entity_id
_entity_poly.type
_entity_poly.pdbx_seq_one_letter_code
_entity_poly.pdbx_strand_id
1 'polypeptide(L)'
;MPSCLSSFSKHQQYKSIRPLDTGANPLKYWTNPVTKSVFPHFAQIIPRYFCAPPGTVETERVFFAAGQILNEFRKALTPENFAGLLFLKLLFCLILNFKKFYEFTEFTGEFPR
;
A
#
# COMPACT_ATOMS: atom_id res chain seq x y z
N MET A 1 17.17 -31.47 2.29
CA MET A 1 15.79 -31.50 2.80
C MET A 1 15.52 -30.86 4.20
N PRO A 2 16.38 -29.99 4.80
CA PRO A 2 16.06 -29.40 6.12
C PRO A 2 15.18 -28.12 6.08
N SER A 3 15.06 -27.46 4.92
CA SER A 3 14.33 -26.17 4.81
C SER A 3 12.82 -26.29 5.01
N CYS A 4 12.19 -27.35 4.51
CA CYS A 4 10.73 -27.54 4.58
C CYS A 4 10.21 -27.75 6.01
N LEU A 5 10.94 -28.54 6.83
CA LEU A 5 10.61 -28.76 8.24
C LEU A 5 10.64 -27.45 9.02
N SER A 6 11.63 -26.59 8.75
CA SER A 6 11.74 -25.28 9.40
C SER A 6 10.59 -24.33 9.04
N SER A 7 10.07 -24.41 7.81
CA SER A 7 8.93 -23.60 7.35
C SER A 7 7.61 -24.06 7.99
N PHE A 8 7.42 -25.38 8.12
CA PHE A 8 6.23 -25.94 8.76
C PHE A 8 6.15 -25.56 10.25
N SER A 9 7.26 -25.67 10.98
CA SER A 9 7.33 -25.27 12.40
C SER A 9 7.03 -23.77 12.59
N LYS A 10 7.54 -22.90 11.71
CA LYS A 10 7.24 -21.45 11.75
C LYS A 10 5.77 -21.14 11.49
N HIS A 11 5.13 -21.89 10.59
CA HIS A 11 3.70 -21.75 10.33
C HIS A 11 2.85 -22.20 11.53
N GLN A 12 3.21 -23.29 12.20
CA GLN A 12 2.57 -23.69 13.46
C GLN A 12 2.78 -22.65 14.57
N GLN A 13 4.01 -22.12 14.69
CA GLN A 13 4.32 -21.04 15.62
C GLN A 13 3.47 -19.80 15.35
N TYR A 14 3.33 -19.37 14.09
CA TYR A 14 2.47 -18.23 13.73
C TYR A 14 1.02 -18.43 14.16
N LYS A 15 0.45 -19.63 13.96
CA LYS A 15 -0.93 -19.95 14.38
C LYS A 15 -1.15 -19.87 15.89
N SER A 16 -0.09 -20.00 16.69
CA SER A 16 -0.15 -19.90 18.15
C SER A 16 -0.04 -18.47 18.68
N ILE A 17 0.29 -17.49 17.83
CA ILE A 17 0.43 -16.09 18.25
C ILE A 17 -0.94 -15.48 18.47
N ARG A 18 -1.04 -14.62 19.50
CA ARG A 18 -2.23 -13.82 19.73
C ARG A 18 -2.53 -12.93 18.51
N PRO A 19 -3.77 -12.91 17.99
CA PRO A 19 -4.18 -11.97 16.96
C PRO A 19 -3.91 -10.52 17.37
N LEU A 20 -3.64 -9.66 16.40
CA LEU A 20 -3.55 -8.22 16.65
C LEU A 20 -4.89 -7.69 17.16
N ASP A 21 -4.82 -6.71 18.06
CA ASP A 21 -6.01 -6.00 18.52
C ASP A 21 -6.69 -5.25 17.36
N THR A 22 -8.01 -5.14 17.44
CA THR A 22 -8.82 -4.44 16.43
C THR A 22 -8.37 -2.97 16.32
N GLY A 23 -7.90 -2.56 15.13
CA GLY A 23 -7.36 -1.22 14.87
C GLY A 23 -5.84 -1.10 14.99
N ALA A 24 -5.13 -2.16 15.40
CA ALA A 24 -3.68 -2.16 15.37
C ALA A 24 -3.16 -2.16 13.92
N ASN A 25 -2.16 -1.32 13.64
CA ASN A 25 -1.59 -1.23 12.30
C ASN A 25 -0.76 -2.49 11.98
N PRO A 26 -1.14 -3.29 10.97
CA PRO A 26 -0.50 -4.56 10.70
C PRO A 26 0.91 -4.37 10.11
N LEU A 27 1.18 -3.30 9.35
CA LEU A 27 2.52 -2.98 8.87
C LEU A 27 3.47 -2.71 10.03
N LYS A 28 3.05 -1.94 11.04
CA LYS A 28 3.87 -1.65 12.24
C LYS A 28 4.26 -2.94 12.95
N TYR A 29 3.33 -3.88 13.11
CA TYR A 29 3.60 -5.17 13.74
C TYR A 29 4.67 -5.99 13.01
N TRP A 30 4.60 -6.09 11.69
CA TRP A 30 5.56 -6.88 10.90
C TRP A 30 6.92 -6.19 10.73
N THR A 31 6.96 -4.86 10.86
CA THR A 31 8.22 -4.08 10.87
C THR A 31 8.91 -4.03 12.23
N ASN A 32 8.24 -4.46 13.32
CA ASN A 32 8.81 -4.46 14.66
C ASN A 32 10.08 -5.35 14.73
N PRO A 33 11.19 -4.88 15.31
CA PRO A 33 12.43 -5.66 15.45
C PRO A 33 12.22 -7.05 16.08
N VAL A 34 11.31 -7.17 17.05
CA VAL A 34 11.00 -8.44 17.72
C VAL A 34 10.36 -9.41 16.73
N THR A 35 9.27 -9.02 16.06
CA THR A 35 8.58 -9.86 15.06
C THR A 35 9.50 -10.22 13.90
N LYS A 36 10.33 -9.28 13.45
CA LYS A 36 11.29 -9.46 12.36
C LYS A 36 12.37 -10.49 12.69
N SER A 37 12.84 -10.53 13.94
CA SER A 37 13.81 -11.54 14.39
C SER A 37 13.22 -12.95 14.38
N VAL A 38 11.94 -13.09 14.74
CA VAL A 38 11.23 -14.37 14.78
C VAL A 38 10.82 -14.83 13.36
N PHE A 39 10.37 -13.90 12.52
CA PHE A 39 9.86 -14.17 11.17
C PHE A 39 10.58 -13.34 10.10
N PRO A 40 11.89 -13.57 9.86
CA PRO A 40 12.68 -12.74 8.97
C PRO A 40 12.21 -12.78 7.52
N HIS A 41 11.72 -13.94 7.05
CA HIS A 41 11.17 -14.08 5.69
C HIS A 41 9.84 -13.35 5.53
N PHE A 42 8.94 -13.45 6.52
CA PHE A 42 7.65 -12.75 6.47
C PHE A 42 7.84 -11.24 6.54
N ALA A 43 8.75 -10.76 7.39
CA ALA A 43 9.05 -9.33 7.49
C ALA A 43 9.61 -8.73 6.19
N GLN A 44 10.20 -9.53 5.30
CA GLN A 44 10.65 -9.08 3.98
C GLN A 44 9.52 -9.00 2.95
N ILE A 45 8.56 -9.94 2.99
CA ILE A 45 7.48 -10.02 1.99
C ILE A 45 6.26 -9.16 2.36
N ILE A 46 5.89 -9.10 3.64
CA ILE A 46 4.66 -8.45 4.11
C ILE A 46 4.55 -6.99 3.62
N PRO A 47 5.60 -6.15 3.68
CA PRO A 47 5.50 -4.76 3.21
C PRO A 47 5.08 -4.65 1.74
N ARG A 48 5.43 -5.65 0.91
CA ARG A 48 5.06 -5.68 -0.52
C ARG A 48 3.64 -6.15 -0.76
N TYR A 49 3.09 -6.99 0.11
CA TYR A 49 1.71 -7.46 -0.01
C TYR A 49 0.72 -6.48 0.63
N PHE A 50 1.12 -5.78 1.69
CA PHE A 50 0.27 -4.83 2.41
C PHE A 50 0.31 -3.41 1.81
N CYS A 51 1.20 -3.13 0.86
CA CYS A 51 1.15 -1.87 0.12
C CYS A 51 0.07 -1.87 -0.98
N ALA A 52 -0.47 -3.04 -1.34
CA ALA A 52 -1.56 -3.13 -2.29
C ALA A 52 -2.86 -2.62 -1.63
N PRO A 53 -3.51 -1.58 -2.18
CA PRO A 53 -4.82 -1.17 -1.70
C PRO A 53 -5.81 -2.32 -1.92
N PRO A 54 -6.76 -2.56 -1.00
CA PRO A 54 -7.66 -3.71 -1.07
C PRO A 54 -8.74 -3.61 -2.17
N GLY A 55 -8.71 -2.60 -3.05
CA GLY A 55 -9.79 -2.35 -4.03
C GLY A 55 -9.34 -1.72 -5.34
N THR A 56 -10.26 -1.71 -6.30
CA THR A 56 -10.08 -1.16 -7.66
C THR A 56 -10.12 0.37 -7.70
N VAL A 57 -10.49 1.03 -6.60
CA VAL A 57 -10.64 2.49 -6.52
C VAL A 57 -9.41 3.23 -7.04
N GLU A 58 -8.20 2.77 -6.68
CA GLU A 58 -6.97 3.40 -7.17
C GLU A 58 -6.77 3.20 -8.66
N THR A 59 -7.13 2.03 -9.21
CA THR A 59 -7.12 1.81 -10.66
C THR A 59 -8.17 2.66 -11.38
N GLU A 60 -9.37 2.82 -10.81
CA GLU A 60 -10.43 3.67 -11.34
C GLU A 60 -10.00 5.13 -11.38
N ARG A 61 -9.28 5.63 -10.36
CA ARG A 61 -8.68 6.97 -10.39
C ARG A 61 -7.72 7.14 -11.56
N VAL A 62 -6.89 6.15 -11.84
CA VAL A 62 -5.96 6.16 -12.99
C VAL A 62 -6.74 6.19 -14.30
N PHE A 63 -7.75 5.33 -14.47
CA PHE A 63 -8.57 5.29 -15.69
C PHE A 63 -9.38 6.58 -15.89
N PHE A 64 -9.93 7.14 -14.82
CA PHE A 64 -10.65 8.40 -14.87
C PHE A 64 -9.71 9.55 -15.27
N ALA A 65 -8.53 9.64 -14.63
CA ALA A 65 -7.53 10.64 -14.98
C ALA A 65 -7.06 10.49 -16.43
N ALA A 66 -6.85 9.25 -16.90
CA ALA A 66 -6.52 8.95 -18.28
C ALA A 66 -7.62 9.45 -19.24
N GLY A 67 -8.89 9.18 -18.95
CA GLY A 67 -10.02 9.67 -19.75
C GLY A 67 -10.10 11.20 -19.82
N GLN A 68 -9.74 11.90 -18.74
CA GLN A 68 -9.68 13.37 -18.75
C GLN A 68 -8.55 13.91 -19.66
N ILE A 69 -7.43 13.20 -19.75
CA ILE A 69 -6.28 13.61 -20.56
C ILE A 69 -6.50 13.26 -22.03
N LEU A 70 -7.05 12.07 -22.31
CA LEU A 70 -7.42 11.59 -23.65
C LEU A 70 -8.78 12.17 -24.05
N ASN A 71 -8.81 13.47 -24.31
CA ASN A 71 -10.00 14.15 -24.80
C ASN A 71 -9.93 14.33 -26.33
N GLU A 72 -11.09 14.50 -26.98
CA GLU A 72 -11.24 14.64 -28.45
C GLU A 72 -10.44 15.82 -29.02
N PHE A 73 -10.11 16.82 -28.20
CA PHE A 73 -9.33 17.99 -28.59
C PHE A 73 -7.80 17.77 -28.55
N ARG A 74 -7.32 16.62 -28.04
CA ARG A 74 -5.89 16.32 -27.86
C ARG A 74 -5.41 15.15 -28.74
N LYS A 75 -5.76 15.18 -30.03
CA LYS A 75 -5.45 14.11 -30.99
C LYS A 75 -3.96 13.95 -31.34
N ALA A 76 -3.13 14.97 -31.08
CA ALA A 76 -1.70 14.96 -31.35
C ALA A 76 -0.84 14.51 -30.15
N LEU A 77 -1.47 13.99 -29.09
CA LEU A 77 -0.74 13.57 -27.89
C LEU A 77 -0.03 12.24 -28.14
N THR A 78 1.31 12.25 -28.05
CA THR A 78 2.09 11.01 -28.13
C THR A 78 1.92 10.17 -26.86
N PRO A 79 2.11 8.84 -26.94
CA PRO A 79 2.02 7.96 -25.77
C PRO A 79 2.95 8.38 -24.62
N GLU A 80 4.15 8.87 -24.92
CA GLU A 80 5.13 9.31 -23.93
C GLU A 80 4.65 10.56 -23.18
N ASN A 81 4.13 11.55 -23.92
CA ASN A 81 3.57 12.76 -23.34
C ASN A 81 2.30 12.46 -22.53
N PHE A 82 1.48 11.53 -23.00
CA PHE A 82 0.32 11.03 -22.25
C PHE A 82 0.74 10.41 -20.92
N ALA A 83 1.72 9.50 -20.93
CA ALA A 83 2.24 8.87 -19.71
C ALA A 83 2.80 9.91 -18.72
N GLY A 84 3.53 10.91 -19.22
CA GLY A 84 4.04 12.02 -18.41
C GLY A 84 2.92 12.85 -17.77
N LEU A 85 1.89 13.22 -18.54
CA LEU A 85 0.73 13.96 -18.02
C LEU A 85 -0.06 13.14 -16.99
N LEU A 86 -0.24 11.84 -17.23
CA LEU A 86 -0.93 10.94 -16.32
C LEU A 86 -0.14 10.83 -15.00
N PHE A 87 1.17 10.67 -15.06
CA PHE A 87 2.05 10.66 -13.90
C PHE A 87 1.93 11.96 -13.08
N LEU A 88 2.03 13.13 -13.74
CA LEU A 88 1.91 14.42 -13.06
C LEU A 88 0.55 14.61 -12.39
N LYS A 89 -0.54 14.20 -13.05
CA LYS A 89 -1.90 14.28 -12.52
C LYS A 89 -2.07 13.41 -11.27
N LEU A 90 -1.55 12.18 -11.30
CA LEU A 90 -1.62 11.25 -10.17
C LEU A 90 -0.73 11.69 -9.01
N LEU A 91 0.49 12.17 -9.30
CA LEU A 91 1.40 12.70 -8.29
C LEU A 91 0.77 13.88 -7.53
N PHE A 92 0.12 14.79 -8.25
CA PHE A 92 -0.59 15.91 -7.65
C PHE A 92 -1.75 15.46 -6.74
N CYS A 93 -2.56 14.50 -7.19
CA CYS A 93 -3.63 13.91 -6.36
C CYS A 93 -3.07 13.23 -5.11
N LEU A 94 -1.97 12.48 -5.22
CA LEU A 94 -1.32 11.86 -4.07
C LEU A 94 -0.83 12.92 -3.07
N ILE A 95 -0.08 13.93 -3.51
CA ILE A 95 0.46 14.97 -2.63
C ILE A 95 -0.65 15.73 -1.91
N LEU A 96 -1.73 16.09 -2.61
CA LEU A 96 -2.87 16.76 -1.97
C LEU A 96 -3.63 15.86 -1.01
N ASN A 97 -3.80 14.58 -1.32
CA ASN A 97 -4.42 13.61 -0.41
C ASN A 97 -3.54 13.37 0.82
N PHE A 98 -2.22 13.33 0.67
CA PHE A 98 -1.29 13.25 1.80
C PHE A 98 -1.38 14.49 2.68
N LYS A 99 -1.49 15.69 2.09
CA LYS A 99 -1.66 16.93 2.87
C LYS A 99 -2.97 16.95 3.65
N LYS A 100 -4.09 16.56 3.02
CA LYS A 100 -5.39 16.42 3.70
C LYS A 100 -5.38 15.33 4.77
N PHE A 101 -4.71 14.22 4.52
CA PHE A 101 -4.57 13.14 5.50
C PHE A 101 -3.75 13.60 6.71
N TYR A 102 -2.66 14.34 6.49
CA TYR A 102 -1.83 14.89 7.56
C TYR A 102 -2.58 15.95 8.38
N GLU A 103 -3.26 16.90 7.73
CA GLU A 103 -4.11 17.90 8.38
C GLU A 103 -5.28 17.24 9.16
N PHE A 104 -5.84 16.14 8.65
CA PHE A 104 -6.86 15.36 9.36
C PHE A 104 -6.30 14.64 10.60
N THR A 105 -5.10 14.05 10.51
CA THR A 105 -4.44 13.39 11.65
C THR A 105 -4.00 14.37 12.73
N GLU A 106 -3.61 15.61 12.37
CA GLU A 106 -3.31 16.67 13.35
C GLU A 106 -4.58 17.20 14.04
N PHE A 107 -5.71 17.24 13.32
CA PHE A 107 -6.97 17.76 13.87
C PHE A 107 -7.71 16.78 14.79
N THR A 108 -7.54 15.47 14.60
CA THR A 108 -8.29 14.45 15.36
C THR A 108 -7.45 13.67 16.37
N GLY A 109 -6.11 13.74 16.33
CA GLY A 109 -5.25 12.93 17.21
C GLY A 109 -5.44 11.42 17.06
N GLU A 110 -6.29 10.97 16.14
CA GLU A 110 -6.63 9.59 15.88
C GLU A 110 -6.46 9.30 14.39
N PHE A 111 -5.75 8.22 14.08
CA PHE A 111 -5.74 7.66 12.74
C PHE A 111 -7.15 7.16 12.38
N PRO A 112 -7.68 7.46 11.18
CA PRO A 112 -8.97 6.91 10.79
C PRO A 112 -8.87 5.37 10.71
N ARG A 113 -9.80 4.70 11.39
CA ARG A 113 -9.97 3.24 11.40
C ARG A 113 -10.40 2.71 10.04
#